data_AF-G5H815-F1
#
_entry.id   AF-G5H815-F1
#
_cell.length_a   1.000
_cell.length_b   1.000
_cell.length_c   1.000
_cell.angle_alpha   90.00
_cell.angle_beta   90.00
_cell.angle_gamma   90.00
#
_symmetry.space_group_name_H-M   'P 1'
#
loop_
_entity.id
_entity.type
_entity.pdbx_description
1 polymer ?
#
loop_
_entity_poly.entity_id
_entity_poly.type
_entity_poly.pdbx_seq_one_letter_code
_entity_poly.pdbx_strand_id
1 'polypeptide(L)'
;MLHIVINKQRYPLPASWQELDLQQARCLIRCSQLLNTSHPDRSDNCPEKDKVTISLLVELCRIPRHIASHTQPQERLIFARRILYKLGNPAGYTTDQNQADHTDILSGQTAHPPRFHWHGEWLRYPETDRDINGEPMPMYRITAGEFCEATDLYLAGAWDYAPLITAILCRPAGERYDEQRARHRAETMQRLPLTVIRHLFRLLNQTHRYLQQMFPCCYTLSRLASGTKQPGRKLKCTLPTTWNDMLFEAAGYLPSEITTTREMPLYPFMQLLHAKCKRQARVSR
;
A
#
# COMPACT_ATOMS: atom_id res chain seq x y z
N MET A 1 -10.98 -19.12 -14.50
CA MET A 1 -12.18 -18.60 -13.80
C MET A 1 -12.99 -19.76 -13.23
N LEU A 2 -13.12 -19.80 -11.90
CA LEU A 2 -13.95 -20.80 -11.20
C LEU A 2 -15.38 -20.29 -11.11
N HIS A 3 -16.31 -21.18 -10.79
CA HIS A 3 -17.71 -20.82 -10.63
C HIS A 3 -18.29 -21.50 -9.39
N ILE A 4 -19.18 -20.81 -8.69
CA ILE A 4 -20.06 -21.42 -7.69
C ILE A 4 -21.47 -21.55 -8.27
N VAL A 5 -22.16 -22.62 -7.89
CA VAL A 5 -23.52 -22.88 -8.36
C VAL A 5 -24.49 -22.69 -7.20
N ILE A 6 -25.42 -21.75 -7.33
CA ILE A 6 -26.51 -21.53 -6.37
C ILE A 6 -27.82 -21.55 -7.16
N ASN A 7 -28.79 -22.35 -6.74
CA ASN A 7 -30.09 -22.48 -7.41
C ASN A 7 -29.99 -22.72 -8.93
N LYS A 8 -29.08 -23.63 -9.34
CA LYS A 8 -28.75 -23.95 -10.75
C LYS A 8 -28.15 -22.80 -11.58
N GLN A 9 -27.88 -21.65 -10.97
CA GLN A 9 -27.22 -20.52 -11.60
C GLN A 9 -25.72 -20.48 -11.25
N ARG A 10 -24.88 -20.15 -12.23
CA ARG A 10 -23.43 -20.03 -12.08
C ARG A 10 -23.04 -18.59 -11.76
N TYR A 11 -22.20 -18.42 -10.75
CA TYR A 11 -21.61 -17.14 -10.36
C TYR A 11 -20.08 -17.22 -10.45
N PRO A 12 -19.40 -16.15 -10.90
CA PRO A 12 -17.95 -16.15 -11.01
C PRO A 12 -17.31 -16.32 -9.62
N LEU A 13 -16.18 -17.01 -9.59
CA LEU A 13 -15.33 -17.14 -8.40
C LEU A 13 -13.88 -16.91 -8.82
N PRO A 14 -13.20 -15.90 -8.24
CA PRO A 14 -11.79 -15.65 -8.48
C PRO A 14 -10.94 -16.87 -8.08
N ALA A 15 -9.99 -17.23 -8.94
CA ALA A 15 -9.06 -18.34 -8.69
C ALA A 15 -7.75 -17.90 -8.04
N SER A 16 -7.39 -16.62 -8.16
CA SER A 16 -6.17 -16.03 -7.61
C SER A 16 -6.37 -14.56 -7.24
N TRP A 17 -5.45 -14.00 -6.46
CA TRP A 17 -5.45 -12.57 -6.11
C TRP A 17 -5.34 -11.65 -7.34
N GLN A 18 -4.72 -12.10 -8.43
CA GLN A 18 -4.54 -11.28 -9.63
C GLN A 18 -5.87 -11.03 -10.38
N GLU A 19 -6.87 -11.89 -10.16
CA GLU A 19 -8.21 -11.75 -10.76
C GLU A 19 -9.10 -10.77 -9.99
N LEU A 20 -8.66 -10.27 -8.83
CA LEU A 20 -9.45 -9.41 -7.97
C LEU A 20 -9.31 -7.93 -8.35
N ASP A 21 -10.39 -7.19 -8.13
CA ASP A 21 -10.31 -5.74 -7.93
C ASP A 21 -10.04 -5.39 -6.46
N LEU A 22 -9.68 -4.13 -6.22
CA LEU A 22 -9.37 -3.63 -4.88
C LEU A 22 -10.54 -3.77 -3.90
N GLN A 23 -11.79 -3.55 -4.33
CA GLN A 23 -12.97 -3.68 -3.47
C GLN A 23 -13.16 -5.14 -3.00
N GLN A 24 -12.98 -6.09 -3.92
CA GLN A 24 -13.01 -7.53 -3.61
C GLN A 24 -11.90 -7.91 -2.64
N ALA A 25 -10.69 -7.37 -2.83
CA ALA A 25 -9.55 -7.58 -1.94
C ALA A 25 -9.83 -7.07 -0.52
N ARG A 26 -10.34 -5.84 -0.38
CA ARG A 26 -10.69 -5.24 0.91
C ARG A 26 -11.77 -6.05 1.62
N CYS A 27 -12.76 -6.56 0.88
CA CYS A 27 -13.79 -7.43 1.43
C CYS A 27 -13.22 -8.73 1.98
N LEU A 28 -12.32 -9.39 1.23
CA LEU A 28 -11.60 -10.58 1.67
C LEU A 28 -10.74 -10.34 2.92
N ILE A 29 -9.98 -9.23 2.95
CA ILE A 29 -9.11 -8.88 4.07
C ILE A 29 -9.93 -8.64 5.34
N ARG A 30 -11.02 -7.86 5.23
CA ARG A 30 -11.94 -7.62 6.36
C ARG A 30 -12.57 -8.92 6.85
N CYS A 31 -12.94 -9.82 5.94
CA CYS A 31 -13.44 -11.14 6.28
C CYS A 31 -12.39 -11.97 7.02
N SER A 32 -11.14 -11.98 6.53
CA SER A 32 -10.03 -12.68 7.18
C SER A 32 -9.76 -12.15 8.59
N GLN A 33 -9.69 -10.83 8.77
CA GLN A 33 -9.48 -10.21 10.07
C GLN A 33 -10.57 -10.62 11.07
N LEU A 34 -11.84 -10.52 10.67
CA LEU A 34 -12.96 -10.84 11.56
C LEU A 34 -13.06 -12.34 11.91
N LEU A 35 -12.70 -13.21 10.97
CA LEU A 35 -12.68 -14.66 11.21
C LEU A 35 -11.49 -15.11 12.06
N ASN A 36 -10.37 -14.38 12.01
CA ASN A 36 -9.15 -14.69 12.75
C ASN A 36 -9.07 -14.00 14.13
N THR A 37 -9.88 -12.97 14.39
CA THR A 37 -9.99 -12.39 15.74
C THR A 37 -10.72 -13.35 16.67
N SER A 38 -9.93 -14.17 17.37
CA SER A 38 -10.34 -15.13 18.39
C SER A 38 -10.84 -14.41 19.65
N HIS A 39 -12.08 -13.93 19.67
CA HIS A 39 -12.75 -13.67 20.95
C HIS A 39 -13.70 -14.84 21.25
N PRO A 40 -13.44 -15.63 22.31
CA PRO A 40 -14.24 -16.81 22.66
C PRO A 40 -15.72 -16.49 22.99
N ASP A 41 -16.05 -15.23 23.29
CA ASP A 41 -17.42 -14.77 23.57
C ASP A 41 -18.22 -14.33 22.33
N ARG A 42 -17.62 -14.28 21.14
CA ARG A 42 -18.36 -13.97 19.91
C ARG A 42 -18.96 -15.25 19.34
N SER A 43 -20.18 -15.56 19.77
CA SER A 43 -21.01 -16.62 19.19
C SER A 43 -20.93 -16.60 17.65
N ASP A 44 -21.09 -17.76 17.02
CA ASP A 44 -21.14 -17.84 15.55
C ASP A 44 -22.27 -16.99 14.94
N ASN A 45 -23.22 -16.53 15.77
CA ASN A 45 -24.32 -15.62 15.44
C ASN A 45 -23.96 -14.12 15.64
N CYS A 46 -22.69 -13.75 15.47
CA CYS A 46 -22.30 -12.33 15.51
C CYS A 46 -22.86 -11.58 14.28
N PRO A 47 -23.67 -10.51 14.45
CA PRO A 47 -24.23 -9.75 13.33
C PRO A 47 -23.17 -9.17 12.38
N GLU A 48 -21.96 -8.92 12.87
CA GLU A 48 -20.83 -8.47 12.04
C GLU A 48 -20.34 -9.59 11.11
N LYS A 49 -20.27 -10.85 11.59
CA LYS A 49 -19.86 -12.01 10.77
C LYS A 49 -20.86 -12.23 9.65
N ASP A 50 -22.15 -12.09 9.91
CA ASP A 50 -23.19 -12.18 8.88
C ASP A 50 -23.05 -11.09 7.83
N LYS A 51 -22.90 -9.82 8.24
CA LYS A 51 -22.74 -8.70 7.29
C LYS A 51 -21.51 -8.89 6.39
N VAL A 52 -20.38 -9.32 6.96
CA VAL A 52 -19.13 -9.47 6.22
C VAL A 52 -19.17 -10.68 5.28
N THR A 53 -19.74 -11.80 5.70
CA THR A 53 -19.85 -13.00 4.85
C THR A 53 -20.89 -12.83 3.72
N ILE A 54 -21.98 -12.10 3.95
CA ILE A 54 -22.90 -11.68 2.86
C ILE A 54 -22.17 -10.77 1.88
N SER A 55 -21.46 -9.76 2.39
CA SER A 55 -20.69 -8.84 1.54
C SER A 55 -19.63 -9.57 0.71
N LEU A 56 -19.01 -10.61 1.27
CA LEU A 56 -18.06 -11.44 0.55
C LEU A 56 -18.70 -12.11 -0.67
N LEU A 57 -19.86 -12.76 -0.51
CA LEU A 57 -20.58 -13.37 -1.64
C LEU A 57 -21.00 -12.34 -2.70
N VAL A 58 -21.45 -11.17 -2.26
CA VAL A 58 -21.89 -10.09 -3.14
C VAL A 58 -20.72 -9.49 -3.93
N GLU A 59 -19.63 -9.12 -3.25
CA GLU A 59 -18.51 -8.45 -3.89
C GLU A 59 -17.62 -9.43 -4.66
N LEU A 60 -17.24 -10.53 -4.02
CA LEU A 60 -16.30 -11.49 -4.60
C LEU A 60 -16.93 -12.27 -5.76
N CYS A 61 -18.15 -12.76 -5.56
CA CYS A 61 -18.80 -13.66 -6.51
C CYS A 61 -19.90 -12.99 -7.34
N ARG A 62 -20.18 -11.70 -7.12
CA ARG A 62 -21.26 -10.96 -7.79
C ARG A 62 -22.63 -11.62 -7.60
N ILE A 63 -22.84 -12.31 -6.49
CA ILE A 63 -24.14 -12.88 -6.14
C ILE A 63 -25.10 -11.74 -5.76
N PRO A 64 -26.35 -11.72 -6.27
CA PRO A 64 -27.36 -10.77 -5.83
C PRO A 64 -27.53 -10.77 -4.31
N ARG A 65 -27.59 -9.58 -3.71
CA ARG A 65 -27.64 -9.44 -2.24
C ARG A 65 -28.77 -10.23 -1.59
N HIS A 66 -29.94 -10.29 -2.25
CA HIS A 66 -31.07 -11.08 -1.75
C HIS A 66 -30.76 -12.59 -1.73
N ILE A 67 -30.00 -13.13 -2.69
CA ILE A 67 -29.60 -14.55 -2.66
C ILE A 67 -28.56 -14.79 -1.56
N ALA A 68 -27.56 -13.90 -1.46
CA ALA A 68 -26.51 -14.00 -0.45
C ALA A 68 -27.08 -13.92 0.99
N SER A 69 -28.08 -13.08 1.23
CA SER A 69 -28.72 -12.95 2.55
C SER A 69 -29.54 -14.18 2.96
N HIS A 70 -30.14 -14.88 1.99
CA HIS A 70 -30.94 -16.09 2.23
C HIS A 70 -30.11 -17.38 2.28
N THR A 71 -28.82 -17.33 1.92
CA THR A 71 -27.89 -18.46 2.11
C THR A 71 -27.72 -18.74 3.60
N GLN A 72 -27.56 -20.01 4.03
CA GLN A 72 -27.46 -20.29 5.47
C GLN A 72 -26.16 -19.70 6.06
N PRO A 73 -26.17 -19.12 7.28
CA PRO A 73 -24.98 -18.53 7.89
C PRO A 73 -23.77 -19.47 7.94
N GLN A 74 -23.99 -20.75 8.28
CA GLN A 74 -22.94 -21.77 8.34
C GLN A 74 -22.31 -22.04 6.97
N GLU A 75 -23.11 -22.12 5.91
CA GLU A 75 -22.61 -22.29 4.54
C GLU A 75 -21.74 -21.11 4.10
N ARG A 76 -22.17 -19.88 4.43
CA ARG A 76 -21.39 -18.66 4.14
C ARG A 76 -20.04 -18.68 4.88
N LEU A 77 -20.01 -19.12 6.14
CA LEU A 77 -18.78 -19.24 6.92
C LEU A 77 -17.83 -20.31 6.36
N ILE A 78 -18.36 -21.47 6.00
CA ILE A 78 -17.58 -22.55 5.35
C ILE A 78 -16.99 -22.05 4.03
N PHE A 79 -17.80 -21.36 3.22
CA PHE A 79 -17.35 -20.75 1.98
C PHE A 79 -16.22 -19.75 2.22
N ALA A 80 -16.41 -18.81 3.15
CA ALA A 80 -15.42 -17.78 3.49
C ALA A 80 -14.08 -18.39 3.94
N ARG A 81 -14.11 -19.42 4.79
CA ARG A 81 -12.90 -20.11 5.23
C ARG A 81 -12.20 -20.84 4.08
N ARG A 82 -12.96 -21.52 3.21
CA ARG A 82 -12.40 -22.24 2.04
C ARG A 82 -11.76 -21.29 1.04
N ILE A 83 -12.37 -20.14 0.76
CA ILE A 83 -11.82 -19.20 -0.21
C ILE A 83 -10.57 -18.51 0.35
N LEU A 84 -10.55 -18.15 1.64
CA LEU A 84 -9.36 -17.61 2.30
C LEU A 84 -8.22 -18.63 2.33
N TYR A 85 -8.52 -19.90 2.63
CA TYR A 85 -7.53 -20.97 2.56
C TYR A 85 -6.96 -21.13 1.15
N LYS A 86 -7.83 -21.11 0.12
CA LYS A 86 -7.41 -21.28 -1.27
C LYS A 86 -6.59 -20.11 -1.81
N LEU A 87 -6.99 -18.88 -1.52
CA LEU A 87 -6.30 -17.67 -1.98
C LEU A 87 -5.04 -17.39 -1.17
N GLY A 88 -4.93 -17.92 0.05
CA GLY A 88 -3.80 -17.69 0.95
C GLY A 88 -3.85 -16.31 1.62
N ASN A 89 -2.78 -15.99 2.36
CA ASN A 89 -2.71 -14.78 3.17
C ASN A 89 -2.55 -13.52 2.29
N PRO A 90 -3.40 -12.48 2.45
CA PRO A 90 -3.26 -11.21 1.75
C PRO A 90 -1.88 -10.55 1.88
N ALA A 91 -1.22 -10.70 3.03
CA ALA A 91 0.10 -10.12 3.27
C ALA A 91 1.18 -10.72 2.35
N GLY A 92 1.03 -11.99 1.97
CA GLY A 92 1.95 -12.66 1.04
C GLY A 92 1.82 -12.20 -0.41
N TYR A 93 0.73 -11.51 -0.77
CA TYR A 93 0.53 -10.98 -2.12
C TYR A 93 1.22 -9.64 -2.35
N THR A 94 1.40 -8.83 -1.29
CA THR A 94 2.08 -7.52 -1.36
C THR A 94 3.55 -7.59 -0.96
N THR A 95 3.95 -8.59 -0.19
CA THR A 95 5.36 -8.87 0.10
C THR A 95 5.95 -9.74 -1.00
N ASP A 96 7.17 -9.43 -1.44
CA ASP A 96 7.89 -10.20 -2.46
C ASP A 96 8.16 -11.65 -1.99
N GLN A 97 7.16 -12.52 -2.07
CA GLN A 97 7.38 -13.95 -2.19
C GLN A 97 7.64 -14.24 -3.67
N ASN A 98 8.81 -13.79 -4.14
CA ASN A 98 9.58 -14.43 -5.19
C ASN A 98 10.93 -13.71 -5.32
N GLN A 99 11.93 -14.29 -4.66
CA GLN A 99 13.35 -14.07 -4.90
C GLN A 99 13.77 -14.44 -6.34
N ALA A 100 12.84 -14.96 -7.16
CA ALA A 100 13.00 -15.32 -8.57
C ALA A 100 12.80 -14.15 -9.56
N ASP A 101 12.22 -13.02 -9.14
CA ASP A 101 12.07 -11.83 -10.01
C ASP A 101 13.33 -10.94 -10.04
N HIS A 102 14.40 -11.33 -9.33
CA HIS A 102 15.68 -10.61 -9.35
C HIS A 102 16.35 -10.62 -10.74
N THR A 103 15.99 -11.55 -11.64
CA THR A 103 16.56 -11.64 -12.99
C THR A 103 15.85 -10.80 -14.04
N ASP A 104 14.60 -10.40 -13.83
CA ASP A 104 13.81 -9.67 -14.84
C ASP A 104 13.92 -8.13 -14.74
N ILE A 105 14.58 -7.61 -13.70
CA ILE A 105 14.82 -6.17 -13.53
C ILE A 105 16.28 -5.80 -13.84
N LEU A 106 17.23 -6.75 -13.72
CA LEU A 106 18.63 -6.55 -14.13
C LEU A 106 18.82 -6.65 -15.66
N SER A 107 17.88 -7.24 -16.36
CA SER A 107 17.76 -7.16 -17.82
C SER A 107 16.81 -6.00 -18.13
N GLY A 108 17.30 -4.95 -18.79
CA GLY A 108 16.54 -3.73 -19.12
C GLY A 108 15.37 -3.92 -20.10
N GLN A 109 14.66 -5.04 -20.05
CA GLN A 109 13.54 -5.39 -20.89
C GLN A 109 12.55 -6.30 -20.12
N THR A 110 11.45 -5.75 -19.61
CA THR A 110 10.21 -6.52 -19.48
C THR A 110 9.01 -5.68 -19.90
N ALA A 111 8.25 -6.25 -20.84
CA ALA A 111 7.14 -5.66 -21.53
C ALA A 111 5.84 -5.83 -20.72
N HIS A 112 5.31 -4.75 -20.10
CA HIS A 112 3.88 -4.42 -19.87
C HIS A 112 3.75 -3.14 -19.00
N PRO A 113 2.72 -2.32 -19.26
CA PRO A 113 2.91 -0.99 -19.80
C PRO A 113 3.42 0.00 -18.74
N PRO A 114 4.21 1.01 -19.12
CA PRO A 114 4.62 2.13 -18.25
C PRO A 114 3.42 2.97 -17.76
N ARG A 115 2.19 2.53 -18.03
CA ARG A 115 0.93 3.20 -17.82
C ARG A 115 -0.25 2.25 -17.78
N PHE A 116 -1.33 2.62 -17.14
CA PHE A 116 -2.62 1.95 -17.23
C PHE A 116 -3.71 2.97 -17.58
N HIS A 117 -4.82 2.50 -18.13
CA HIS A 117 -5.94 3.36 -18.51
C HIS A 117 -6.97 3.38 -17.38
N TRP A 118 -7.39 4.56 -16.94
CA TRP A 118 -8.41 4.75 -15.91
C TRP A 118 -9.29 5.95 -16.23
N HIS A 119 -10.61 5.75 -16.33
CA HIS A 119 -11.59 6.82 -16.56
C HIS A 119 -11.25 7.80 -17.71
N GLY A 120 -10.69 7.29 -18.81
CA GLY A 120 -10.34 8.09 -19.98
C GLY A 120 -8.93 8.68 -19.96
N GLU A 121 -8.17 8.48 -18.88
CA GLU A 121 -6.80 8.95 -18.74
C GLU A 121 -5.79 7.79 -18.80
N TRP A 122 -4.62 8.06 -19.37
CA TRP A 122 -3.46 7.18 -19.28
C TRP A 122 -2.58 7.62 -18.11
N LEU A 123 -2.59 6.86 -17.02
CA LEU A 123 -1.80 7.10 -15.82
C LEU A 123 -0.50 6.32 -15.89
N ARG A 124 0.64 6.97 -15.67
CA ARG A 124 1.96 6.33 -15.70
C ARG A 124 2.37 5.84 -14.32
N TYR A 125 3.04 4.69 -14.26
CA TYR A 125 3.73 4.30 -13.02
C TYR A 125 4.98 5.16 -12.82
N PRO A 126 5.46 5.31 -11.57
CA PRO A 126 6.76 5.91 -11.31
C PRO A 126 7.88 5.20 -12.09
N GLU A 127 8.77 5.98 -12.69
CA GLU A 127 9.87 5.48 -13.51
C GLU A 127 11.03 4.98 -12.64
N THR A 128 11.69 3.92 -13.08
CA THR A 128 13.01 3.50 -12.56
C THR A 128 14.08 4.02 -13.51
N ASP A 129 15.09 4.69 -12.98
CA ASP A 129 16.24 5.20 -13.74
C ASP A 129 17.52 4.99 -12.92
N ARG A 130 18.65 5.53 -13.35
CA ARG A 130 19.92 5.49 -12.63
C ARG A 130 20.08 6.68 -11.68
N ASP A 131 20.58 6.41 -10.47
CA ASP A 131 21.02 7.42 -9.53
C ASP A 131 22.33 8.10 -9.97
N ILE A 132 22.84 9.02 -9.15
CA ILE A 132 24.11 9.72 -9.40
C ILE A 132 25.34 8.81 -9.48
N ASN A 133 25.25 7.58 -8.95
CA ASN A 133 26.32 6.58 -8.96
C ASN A 133 26.15 5.57 -10.11
N GLY A 134 25.08 5.69 -10.91
CA GLY A 134 24.74 4.75 -11.97
C GLY A 134 23.93 3.55 -11.50
N GLU A 135 23.52 3.48 -10.23
CA GLU A 135 22.74 2.37 -9.67
C GLU A 135 21.24 2.53 -9.97
N PRO A 136 20.49 1.45 -10.21
CA PRO A 136 19.06 1.54 -10.48
C PRO A 136 18.29 2.05 -9.24
N MET A 137 17.66 3.21 -9.38
CA MET A 137 16.78 3.82 -8.39
C MET A 137 15.31 3.73 -8.84
N PRO A 138 14.49 2.93 -8.14
CA PRO A 138 13.05 2.92 -8.37
C PRO A 138 12.43 4.27 -8.01
N MET A 139 11.38 4.65 -8.72
CA MET A 139 10.66 5.91 -8.52
C MET A 139 11.57 7.15 -8.59
N TYR A 140 12.57 7.16 -9.48
CA TYR A 140 13.65 8.15 -9.56
C TYR A 140 13.16 9.61 -9.60
N ARG A 141 12.03 9.87 -10.28
CA ARG A 141 11.50 11.22 -10.51
C ARG A 141 10.50 11.72 -9.48
N ILE A 142 10.19 10.94 -8.45
CA ILE A 142 9.23 11.39 -7.45
C ILE A 142 9.84 12.44 -6.52
N THR A 143 9.00 13.32 -6.02
CA THR A 143 9.40 14.32 -5.02
C THR A 143 9.39 13.74 -3.62
N ALA A 144 10.04 14.43 -2.69
CA ALA A 144 10.00 14.09 -1.28
C ALA A 144 8.58 14.11 -0.71
N GLY A 145 7.77 15.10 -1.10
CA GLY A 145 6.38 15.22 -0.66
C GLY A 145 5.54 14.01 -1.10
N GLU A 146 5.65 13.62 -2.36
CA GLU A 146 4.95 12.46 -2.91
C GLU A 146 5.33 11.16 -2.21
N PHE A 147 6.63 10.95 -1.98
CA PHE A 147 7.13 9.78 -1.27
C PHE A 147 6.64 9.75 0.17
N CYS A 148 6.83 10.83 0.92
CA CYS A 148 6.44 10.90 2.32
C CYS A 148 4.93 10.67 2.50
N GLU A 149 4.10 11.31 1.68
CA GLU A 149 2.65 11.14 1.75
C GLU A 149 2.21 9.72 1.37
N ALA A 150 2.72 9.18 0.26
CA ALA A 150 2.38 7.83 -0.17
C ALA A 150 2.83 6.77 0.85
N THR A 151 4.03 6.93 1.43
CA THR A 151 4.53 6.01 2.45
C THR A 151 3.72 6.09 3.74
N ASP A 152 3.38 7.29 4.22
CA ASP A 152 2.60 7.43 5.45
C ASP A 152 1.21 6.79 5.31
N LEU A 153 0.56 6.98 4.16
CA LEU A 153 -0.70 6.30 3.82
C LEU A 153 -0.54 4.78 3.72
N TYR A 154 0.55 4.32 3.11
CA TYR A 154 0.85 2.89 2.99
C TYR A 154 1.02 2.23 4.37
N LEU A 155 1.74 2.90 5.28
CA LEU A 155 1.95 2.42 6.65
C LEU A 155 0.69 2.52 7.52
N ALA A 156 -0.14 3.54 7.33
CA ALA A 156 -1.39 3.71 8.06
C ALA A 156 -2.45 2.65 7.69
N GLY A 157 -2.46 2.21 6.43
CA GLY A 157 -3.43 1.22 5.95
C GLY A 157 -3.39 1.04 4.44
N ALA A 158 -2.36 0.34 3.94
CA ALA A 158 -2.08 0.15 2.52
C ALA A 158 -3.33 -0.12 1.67
N TRP A 159 -4.22 -1.04 2.09
CA TRP A 159 -5.40 -1.42 1.32
C TRP A 159 -6.51 -0.39 1.30
N ASP A 160 -6.68 0.36 2.39
CA ASP A 160 -7.72 1.39 2.49
C ASP A 160 -7.30 2.65 1.74
N TYR A 161 -6.01 2.97 1.76
CA TYR A 161 -5.45 4.13 1.07
C TYR A 161 -4.88 3.82 -0.32
N ALA A 162 -4.92 2.57 -0.79
CA ALA A 162 -4.47 2.17 -2.12
C ALA A 162 -4.96 3.09 -3.26
N PRO A 163 -6.23 3.55 -3.29
CA PRO A 163 -6.70 4.49 -4.30
C PRO A 163 -5.93 5.82 -4.27
N LEU A 164 -5.72 6.38 -3.07
CA LEU A 164 -5.04 7.65 -2.90
C LEU A 164 -3.54 7.53 -3.17
N ILE A 165 -2.90 6.47 -2.67
CA ILE A 165 -1.49 6.15 -2.99
C ILE A 165 -1.30 6.03 -4.51
N THR A 166 -2.24 5.39 -5.21
CA THR A 166 -2.22 5.29 -6.67
C THR A 166 -2.39 6.65 -7.33
N ALA A 167 -3.32 7.48 -6.88
CA ALA A 167 -3.54 8.80 -7.46
C ALA A 167 -2.40 9.79 -7.20
N ILE A 168 -1.70 9.65 -6.08
CA ILE A 168 -0.47 10.39 -5.77
C ILE A 168 0.63 9.95 -6.72
N LEU A 169 0.93 8.64 -6.81
CA LEU A 169 2.13 8.17 -7.48
C LEU A 169 1.96 7.94 -8.99
N CYS A 170 0.73 7.72 -9.47
CA CYS A 170 0.44 7.43 -10.87
C CYS A 170 -0.40 8.54 -11.51
N ARG A 171 0.19 9.24 -12.48
CA ARG A 171 -0.40 10.45 -13.08
C ARG A 171 -0.20 10.50 -14.60
N PRO A 172 -0.97 11.33 -15.32
CA PRO A 172 -0.70 11.64 -16.71
C PRO A 172 0.73 12.17 -16.93
N ALA A 173 1.23 12.01 -18.15
CA ALA A 173 2.57 12.48 -18.51
C ALA A 173 2.71 14.00 -18.29
N GLY A 174 3.72 14.42 -17.53
CA GLY A 174 3.99 15.84 -17.26
C GLY A 174 3.06 16.49 -16.24
N GLU A 175 2.07 15.76 -15.69
CA GLU A 175 1.25 16.26 -14.59
C GLU A 175 2.07 16.28 -13.28
N ARG A 176 2.14 17.45 -12.65
CA ARG A 176 2.69 17.61 -11.31
C ARG A 176 1.69 17.14 -10.25
N TYR A 177 2.20 16.75 -9.10
CA TYR A 177 1.35 16.42 -7.97
C TYR A 177 0.47 17.60 -7.55
N ASP A 178 -0.82 17.32 -7.40
CA ASP A 178 -1.80 18.22 -6.81
C ASP A 178 -2.72 17.39 -5.91
N GLU A 179 -2.80 17.76 -4.64
CA GLU A 179 -3.53 17.00 -3.62
C GLU A 179 -5.03 16.91 -3.92
N GLN A 180 -5.65 17.99 -4.40
CA GLN A 180 -7.09 18.02 -4.68
C GLN A 180 -7.43 17.10 -5.85
N ARG A 181 -6.63 17.15 -6.93
CA ARG A 181 -6.78 16.25 -8.07
C ARG A 181 -6.54 14.79 -7.69
N ALA A 182 -5.52 14.52 -6.88
CA ALA A 182 -5.24 13.16 -6.42
C ALA A 182 -6.41 12.60 -5.60
N ARG A 183 -6.97 13.39 -4.67
CA ARG A 183 -8.16 13.01 -3.90
C ARG A 183 -9.36 12.73 -4.81
N HIS A 184 -9.67 13.64 -5.74
CA HIS A 184 -10.79 13.44 -6.66
C HIS A 184 -10.61 12.19 -7.54
N ARG A 185 -9.40 11.98 -8.07
CA ARG A 185 -9.08 10.79 -8.86
C ARG A 185 -9.26 9.50 -8.05
N ALA A 186 -8.81 9.51 -6.78
CA ALA A 186 -8.90 8.37 -5.87
C ALA A 186 -10.34 7.93 -5.55
N GLU A 187 -11.32 8.84 -5.59
CA GLU A 187 -12.73 8.53 -5.34
C GLU A 187 -13.27 7.45 -6.28
N THR A 188 -12.81 7.45 -7.53
CA THR A 188 -13.24 6.48 -8.54
C THR A 188 -12.48 5.17 -8.46
N MET A 189 -11.26 5.17 -7.92
CA MET A 189 -10.27 4.07 -7.99
C MET A 189 -10.54 2.85 -7.09
N GLN A 190 -11.71 2.77 -6.44
CA GLN A 190 -12.07 1.67 -5.54
C GLN A 190 -12.13 0.30 -6.23
N ARG A 191 -12.30 0.27 -7.56
CA ARG A 191 -12.35 -0.97 -8.36
C ARG A 191 -11.14 -1.13 -9.28
N LEU A 192 -10.00 -0.53 -8.94
CA LEU A 192 -8.76 -0.79 -9.65
C LEU A 192 -8.41 -2.29 -9.61
N PRO A 193 -7.91 -2.86 -10.72
CA PRO A 193 -7.35 -4.22 -10.71
C PRO A 193 -6.22 -4.34 -9.69
N LEU A 194 -6.18 -5.42 -8.92
CA LEU A 194 -5.11 -5.64 -7.94
C LEU A 194 -3.72 -5.77 -8.57
N THR A 195 -3.63 -6.08 -9.86
CA THR A 195 -2.35 -6.07 -10.58
C THR A 195 -1.72 -4.68 -10.61
N VAL A 196 -2.54 -3.62 -10.72
CA VAL A 196 -2.09 -2.21 -10.65
C VAL A 196 -1.55 -1.90 -9.27
N ILE A 197 -2.34 -2.20 -8.24
CA ILE A 197 -1.99 -1.93 -6.83
C ILE A 197 -0.75 -2.71 -6.42
N ARG A 198 -0.66 -4.00 -6.79
CA ARG A 198 0.51 -4.83 -6.48
C ARG A 198 1.77 -4.28 -7.13
N HIS A 199 1.71 -3.89 -8.39
CA HIS A 199 2.88 -3.33 -9.08
C HIS A 199 3.36 -2.05 -8.38
N LEU A 200 2.45 -1.15 -8.03
CA LEU A 200 2.79 0.07 -7.32
C LEU A 200 3.40 -0.18 -5.93
N PHE A 201 2.82 -1.09 -5.14
CA PHE A 201 3.35 -1.43 -3.82
C PHE A 201 4.71 -2.11 -3.90
N ARG A 202 4.94 -2.93 -4.94
CA ARG A 202 6.28 -3.50 -5.19
C ARG A 202 7.30 -2.39 -5.47
N LEU A 203 6.98 -1.41 -6.31
CA LEU A 203 7.86 -0.26 -6.56
C LEU A 203 8.15 0.50 -5.26
N LEU A 204 7.11 0.82 -4.46
CA LEU A 204 7.29 1.53 -3.20
C LEU A 204 8.17 0.75 -2.20
N ASN A 205 7.96 -0.57 -2.08
CA ASN A 205 8.79 -1.43 -1.23
C ASN A 205 10.24 -1.53 -1.74
N GLN A 206 10.45 -1.58 -3.06
CA GLN A 206 11.79 -1.57 -3.66
C GLN A 206 12.50 -0.24 -3.39
N THR A 207 11.81 0.90 -3.52
CA THR A 207 12.34 2.22 -3.17
C THR A 207 12.76 2.27 -1.70
N HIS A 208 11.93 1.76 -0.79
CA HIS A 208 12.30 1.69 0.63
C HIS A 208 13.57 0.88 0.88
N ARG A 209 13.73 -0.29 0.23
CA ARG A 209 14.94 -1.11 0.36
C ARG A 209 16.18 -0.39 -0.16
N TYR A 210 16.08 0.21 -1.34
CA TYR A 210 17.16 1.00 -1.94
C TYR A 210 17.58 2.16 -1.01
N LEU A 211 16.62 2.96 -0.56
CA LEU A 211 16.88 4.09 0.33
C LEU A 211 17.42 3.64 1.70
N GLN A 212 16.98 2.50 2.22
CA GLN A 212 17.49 1.96 3.48
C GLN A 212 18.97 1.53 3.37
N GLN A 213 19.37 1.00 2.22
CA GLN A 213 20.77 0.65 1.95
C GLN A 213 21.64 1.90 1.83
N MET A 214 21.17 2.91 1.10
CA MET A 214 21.94 4.14 0.84
C MET A 214 21.95 5.11 2.04
N PHE A 215 20.84 5.21 2.77
CA PHE A 215 20.62 6.19 3.84
C PHE A 215 20.13 5.54 5.14
N PRO A 216 20.89 4.59 5.72
CA PRO A 216 20.43 3.79 6.84
C PRO A 216 20.05 4.63 8.08
N CYS A 217 20.67 5.79 8.30
CA CYS A 217 20.40 6.62 9.47
C CYS A 217 18.96 7.19 9.47
N CYS A 218 18.38 7.44 8.30
CA CYS A 218 16.98 7.91 8.18
C CYS A 218 16.00 6.84 8.68
N TYR A 219 16.29 5.57 8.37
CA TYR A 219 15.48 4.42 8.77
C TYR A 219 15.71 3.95 10.21
N THR A 220 16.82 4.34 10.83
CA THR A 220 17.04 4.08 12.27
C THR A 220 16.33 5.09 13.16
N LEU A 221 16.25 6.37 12.78
CA LEU A 221 15.51 7.37 13.54
C LEU A 221 14.00 7.13 13.49
N SER A 222 13.47 6.77 12.31
CA SER A 222 12.07 6.36 12.17
C SER A 222 11.72 5.14 13.06
N ARG A 223 12.63 4.17 13.18
CA ARG A 223 12.45 3.01 14.09
C ARG A 223 12.55 3.35 15.58
N LEU A 224 13.36 4.34 15.96
CA LEU A 224 13.44 4.83 17.34
C LEU A 224 12.17 5.58 17.75
N ALA A 225 11.45 6.20 16.81
CA ALA A 225 10.14 6.80 17.05
C ALA A 225 9.02 5.75 17.21
N SER A 226 9.12 4.63 16.48
CA SER A 226 8.09 3.58 16.44
C SER A 226 8.32 2.42 17.44
N GLY A 227 9.37 2.46 18.27
CA GLY A 227 9.81 1.29 19.07
C GLY A 227 10.19 1.60 20.52
N THR A 228 9.40 1.04 21.45
CA THR A 228 9.64 0.85 22.90
C THR A 228 9.57 2.07 23.82
N LYS A 229 8.45 2.17 24.56
CA LYS A 229 8.42 2.75 25.91
C LYS A 229 9.41 1.98 26.79
N GLN A 230 10.66 2.42 26.86
CA GLN A 230 11.51 2.03 27.99
C GLN A 230 10.98 2.77 29.24
N PRO A 231 10.68 2.07 30.34
CA PRO A 231 10.32 2.74 31.58
C PRO A 231 11.59 3.37 32.17
N GLY A 232 11.59 4.70 32.32
CA GLY A 232 12.56 5.37 33.20
C GLY A 232 13.43 6.48 32.60
N ARG A 233 13.40 6.74 31.28
CA ARG A 233 14.06 7.94 30.72
C ARG A 233 13.07 8.80 29.95
N LYS A 234 12.60 9.88 30.59
CA LYS A 234 11.94 11.00 29.92
C LYS A 234 12.98 11.76 29.07
N LEU A 235 13.42 11.19 27.95
CA LEU A 235 13.93 12.02 26.86
C LEU A 235 12.70 12.66 26.21
N LYS A 236 12.53 13.97 26.40
CA LYS A 236 11.68 14.81 25.53
C LYS A 236 12.38 14.89 24.16
N CYS A 237 12.44 13.78 23.42
CA CYS A 237 12.75 13.81 22.00
C CYS A 237 11.45 13.54 21.26
N THR A 238 10.90 14.59 20.66
CA THR A 238 9.88 14.53 19.60
C THR A 238 10.52 13.88 18.38
N LEU A 239 10.75 12.57 18.43
CA LEU A 239 11.23 11.84 17.27
C LEU A 239 10.12 11.84 16.20
N PRO A 240 10.44 12.07 14.93
CA PRO A 240 9.46 12.07 13.84
C PRO A 240 8.79 10.71 13.75
N THR A 241 7.45 10.68 13.87
CA THR A 241 6.65 9.45 13.85
C THR A 241 6.27 9.01 12.44
N THR A 242 6.36 9.93 11.48
CA THR A 242 5.96 9.75 10.08
C THR A 242 7.06 10.26 9.13
N TRP A 243 6.97 9.89 7.85
CA TRP A 243 7.85 10.43 6.81
C TRP A 243 7.60 11.91 6.56
N ASN A 244 6.36 12.37 6.71
CA ASN A 244 6.06 13.79 6.70
C ASN A 244 6.73 14.53 7.87
N ASP A 245 6.77 13.96 9.08
CA ASP A 245 7.49 14.59 10.21
C ASP A 245 8.98 14.75 9.89
N MET A 246 9.61 13.73 9.28
CA MET A 246 10.99 13.81 8.82
C MET A 246 11.19 14.89 7.74
N LEU A 247 10.18 15.10 6.88
CA LEU A 247 10.19 16.18 5.90
C LEU A 247 10.14 17.55 6.58
N PHE A 248 9.24 17.74 7.55
CA PHE A 248 9.16 18.99 8.31
C PHE A 248 10.45 19.30 9.08
N GLU A 249 11.07 18.26 9.66
CA GLU A 249 12.36 18.37 10.34
C GLU A 249 13.50 18.71 9.35
N ALA A 250 13.50 18.10 8.17
CA ALA A 250 14.41 18.44 7.09
C ALA A 250 14.26 19.91 6.63
N ALA A 251 13.03 20.43 6.68
CA ALA A 251 12.70 21.82 6.38
C ALA A 251 12.81 22.78 7.59
N GLY A 252 13.34 22.33 8.74
CA GLY A 252 13.49 23.18 9.93
C GLY A 252 12.17 23.77 10.45
N TYR A 253 11.02 23.19 10.09
CA TYR A 253 9.68 23.71 10.35
C TYR A 253 9.38 25.12 9.79
N LEU A 254 10.18 25.61 8.84
CA LEU A 254 9.96 26.92 8.21
C LEU A 254 9.02 26.79 6.99
N PRO A 255 7.91 27.55 6.89
CA PRO A 255 6.93 27.40 5.81
C PRO A 255 7.51 27.47 4.39
N SER A 256 8.43 28.40 4.14
CA SER A 256 9.11 28.54 2.84
C SER A 256 10.02 27.35 2.51
N GLU A 257 10.70 26.81 3.52
CA GLU A 257 11.56 25.63 3.38
C GLU A 257 10.74 24.36 3.23
N ILE A 258 9.55 24.28 3.84
CA ILE A 258 8.65 23.13 3.71
C ILE A 258 8.20 22.97 2.26
N THR A 259 7.72 24.04 1.61
CA THR A 259 7.33 23.99 0.19
C THR A 259 8.50 23.57 -0.69
N THR A 260 9.68 24.16 -0.47
CA THR A 260 10.90 23.82 -1.21
C THR A 260 11.31 22.35 -1.01
N THR A 261 11.23 21.86 0.23
CA THR A 261 11.61 20.49 0.59
C THR A 261 10.61 19.49 0.00
N ARG A 262 9.31 19.81 -0.03
CA ARG A 262 8.28 18.96 -0.66
C ARG A 262 8.51 18.76 -2.14
N GLU A 263 8.92 19.79 -2.86
CA GLU A 263 9.20 19.73 -4.30
C GLU A 263 10.58 19.15 -4.63
N MET A 264 11.46 19.00 -3.63
CA MET A 264 12.79 18.43 -3.81
C MET A 264 12.69 16.99 -4.35
N PRO A 265 13.53 16.60 -5.33
CA PRO A 265 13.63 15.20 -5.74
C PRO A 265 14.00 14.30 -4.55
N LEU A 266 13.46 13.08 -4.53
CA LEU A 266 13.58 12.16 -3.40
C LEU A 266 15.04 11.91 -2.97
N TYR A 267 15.96 11.70 -3.91
CA TYR A 267 17.35 11.37 -3.57
C TYR A 267 18.09 12.52 -2.86
N PRO A 268 18.11 13.76 -3.40
CA PRO A 268 18.61 14.94 -2.67
C PRO A 268 17.97 15.14 -1.29
N PHE A 269 16.66 14.92 -1.18
CA PHE A 269 15.97 15.00 0.12
C PHE A 269 16.52 13.99 1.13
N MET A 270 16.73 12.75 0.69
CA MET A 270 17.30 11.71 1.54
C MET A 270 18.75 12.00 1.93
N GLN A 271 19.55 12.63 1.06
CA GLN A 271 20.89 13.11 1.40
C GLN A 271 20.84 14.19 2.48
N LEU A 272 19.96 15.19 2.33
CA LEU A 272 19.75 16.26 3.30
C LEU A 272 19.34 15.70 4.67
N LEU A 273 18.33 14.83 4.67
CA LEU A 273 17.82 14.18 5.87
C LEU A 273 18.94 13.37 6.54
N HIS A 274 19.63 12.50 5.81
CA HIS A 274 20.73 11.67 6.33
C HIS A 274 21.85 12.50 6.96
N ALA A 275 22.20 13.63 6.36
CA ALA A 275 23.18 14.55 6.92
C ALA A 275 22.73 15.15 8.27
N LYS A 276 21.45 15.55 8.38
CA LYS A 276 20.87 16.00 9.67
C LYS A 276 20.85 14.89 10.71
N CYS A 277 20.40 13.69 10.33
CA CYS A 277 20.39 12.51 11.20
C CYS A 277 21.78 12.20 11.78
N LYS A 278 22.82 12.26 10.94
CA LYS A 278 24.22 12.05 11.36
C LYS A 278 24.71 13.14 12.32
N ARG A 279 24.31 14.40 12.14
CA ARG A 279 24.69 15.50 13.04
C ARG A 279 24.05 15.30 14.42
N GLN A 280 22.77 14.98 14.48
CA GLN A 280 22.08 14.72 15.75
C GLN A 280 22.69 13.55 16.51
N ALA A 281 22.99 12.45 15.83
CA ALA A 281 23.65 11.29 16.44
C ALA A 281 25.05 11.59 17.01
N ARG A 282 25.75 12.61 16.49
CA ARG A 282 27.04 13.08 17.03
C ARG A 282 26.90 14.01 18.23
N VAL A 283 25.82 14.79 18.30
CA VAL A 283 25.56 15.72 19.43
C VAL A 283 25.02 14.98 20.66
N SER A 284 24.45 13.78 20.49
CA SER A 284 23.97 12.93 21.59
C SER A 284 25.01 11.96 22.18
N ARG A 285 26.27 12.05 21.76
CA ARG A 285 27.40 11.29 22.33
C ARG A 285 28.30 12.25 23.12
#